data_AF-A0A2T2Z5P0-F1
#
_entry.id   AF-A0A2T2Z5P0-F1
#
_cell.length_a   1.000
_cell.length_b   1.000
_cell.length_c   1.000
_cell.angle_alpha   90.00
_cell.angle_beta   90.00
_cell.angle_gamma   90.00
#
_symmetry.space_group_name_H-M   'P 1'
#
loop_
_entity.id
_entity.type
_entity.pdbx_description
1 polymer ?
#
loop_
_entity_poly.entity_id
_entity_poly.type
_entity_poly.pdbx_seq_one_letter_code
_entity_poly.pdbx_strand_id
1 'polypeptide(L)'
;MRAIQYERVGGPEVLTQVEVPIPDPAGEQVRVAIRAAGVNPADWKMRAGLMPGPPGFPRRAGFEIAGVVDAAGPDARFRPGDEVLGWAQGGGYAEYALGTQLVAKPAELSFPEAAAIPVAANTAGTGLDELAVKSGETVVVNGASGAVGAFVVQLARARGATVVGTASAANQEVVRTLGAVPTTYGPGVADRVRELAPHGVDAVYDCAGHGFLDAAIELRGGTDRIITIADGAAADKGVTFFARTGGPALDIVARVAQLVAAGEFRLPGAARTYLLSEAAAAQRDSETGHGLGKIVLLP
;
A
#
# COMPACT_ATOMS: atom_id res chain seq x y z
N MET A 1 15.61 -21.97 5.76
CA MET A 1 14.30 -21.43 5.33
C MET A 1 14.37 -20.98 3.88
N ARG A 2 13.27 -21.10 3.15
CA ARG A 2 13.09 -20.58 1.80
C ARG A 2 12.88 -19.07 1.85
N ALA A 3 13.57 -18.36 0.98
CA ALA A 3 13.45 -16.91 0.82
C ALA A 3 13.66 -16.50 -0.64
N ILE A 4 13.14 -15.34 -1.01
CA ILE A 4 13.37 -14.73 -2.33
C ILE A 4 14.42 -13.64 -2.20
N GLN A 5 15.46 -13.70 -3.02
CA GLN A 5 16.53 -12.70 -3.08
C GLN A 5 16.87 -12.30 -4.51
N TYR A 6 17.69 -11.26 -4.65
CA TYR A 6 18.28 -10.84 -5.92
C TYR A 6 19.68 -10.25 -5.70
N GLU A 7 20.60 -10.50 -6.64
CA GLU A 7 22.02 -10.14 -6.53
C GLU A 7 22.39 -8.87 -7.32
N ARG A 8 21.47 -8.37 -8.13
CA ARG A 8 21.60 -7.13 -8.90
C ARG A 8 20.22 -6.58 -9.21
N VAL A 9 20.13 -5.28 -9.50
CA VAL A 9 18.90 -4.70 -10.04
C VAL A 9 18.59 -5.30 -11.42
N GLY A 10 17.31 -5.39 -11.77
CA GLY A 10 16.87 -5.91 -13.06
C GLY A 10 15.37 -6.17 -13.15
N GLY A 11 14.96 -6.90 -14.19
CA GLY A 11 13.60 -7.37 -14.38
C GLY A 11 13.22 -8.47 -13.39
N PRO A 12 11.98 -8.98 -13.42
CA PRO A 12 11.48 -9.99 -12.46
C PRO A 12 12.32 -11.28 -12.44
N GLU A 13 13.02 -11.60 -13.52
CA GLU A 13 13.93 -12.74 -13.66
C GLU A 13 15.14 -12.73 -12.73
N VAL A 14 15.46 -11.59 -12.09
CA VAL A 14 16.55 -11.56 -11.09
C VAL A 14 16.14 -12.10 -9.72
N LEU A 15 14.84 -12.34 -9.50
CA LEU A 15 14.33 -12.90 -8.26
C LEU A 15 14.56 -14.42 -8.25
N THR A 16 15.32 -14.89 -7.28
CA THR A 16 15.64 -16.30 -7.10
C THR A 16 15.19 -16.78 -5.73
N GLN A 17 14.65 -18.00 -5.69
CA GLN A 17 14.41 -18.69 -4.43
C GLN A 17 15.72 -19.32 -3.95
N VAL A 18 16.04 -19.10 -2.69
CA VAL A 18 17.24 -19.61 -2.03
C VAL A 18 16.90 -20.24 -0.69
N GLU A 19 17.79 -21.09 -0.19
CA GLU A 19 17.78 -21.54 1.20
C GLU A 19 18.78 -20.73 2.01
N VAL A 20 18.30 -20.12 3.10
CA VAL A 20 19.10 -19.31 4.02
C VAL A 20 18.88 -19.72 5.47
N PRO A 21 19.81 -19.41 6.39
CA PRO A 21 19.60 -19.62 7.82
C PRO A 21 18.36 -18.87 8.32
N ILE A 22 17.70 -19.44 9.33
CA ILE A 22 16.61 -18.75 10.05
C ILE A 22 17.26 -17.66 10.92
N PRO A 23 16.83 -16.38 10.83
CA PRO A 23 17.44 -15.31 11.61
C PRO A 23 17.02 -15.39 13.07
N ASP A 24 17.93 -15.13 14.01
CA ASP A 24 17.57 -15.04 15.43
C ASP A 24 17.22 -13.60 15.82
N PRO A 25 16.10 -13.38 16.54
CA PRO A 25 15.72 -12.04 16.99
C PRO A 25 16.59 -11.59 18.18
N ALA A 26 16.96 -10.31 18.20
CA ALA A 26 17.67 -9.65 19.28
C ALA A 26 16.99 -8.33 19.70
N GLY A 27 17.24 -7.89 20.94
CA GLY A 27 16.64 -6.67 21.49
C GLY A 27 15.11 -6.69 21.37
N GLU A 28 14.55 -5.66 20.71
CA GLU A 28 13.11 -5.50 20.49
C GLU A 28 12.54 -6.35 19.33
N GLN A 29 13.40 -7.05 18.58
CA GLN A 29 12.97 -7.81 17.41
C GLN A 29 12.10 -9.00 17.79
N VAL A 30 11.15 -9.33 16.92
CA VAL A 30 10.55 -10.66 16.86
C VAL A 30 10.87 -11.31 15.53
N ARG A 31 10.98 -12.64 15.53
CA ARG A 31 10.93 -13.46 14.31
C ARG A 31 9.50 -13.86 14.08
N VAL A 32 8.95 -13.47 12.94
CA VAL A 32 7.60 -13.83 12.49
C VAL A 32 7.71 -15.01 11.54
N ALA A 33 7.03 -16.11 11.83
CA ALA A 33 6.69 -17.14 10.87
C ALA A 33 5.61 -16.57 9.93
N ILE A 34 6.03 -16.23 8.72
CA ILE A 34 5.17 -15.55 7.75
C ILE A 34 4.06 -16.50 7.31
N ARG A 35 2.85 -15.96 7.17
CA ARG A 35 1.67 -16.67 6.64
C ARG A 35 1.17 -16.02 5.36
N ALA A 36 1.42 -14.72 5.19
CA ALA A 36 1.14 -13.96 3.99
C ALA A 36 2.12 -12.78 3.90
N ALA A 37 2.61 -12.47 2.69
CA ALA A 37 3.41 -11.30 2.42
C ALA A 37 2.75 -10.43 1.33
N GLY A 38 2.60 -9.14 1.60
CA GLY A 38 2.00 -8.21 0.65
C GLY A 38 2.99 -7.80 -0.44
N VAL A 39 2.54 -7.84 -1.70
CA VAL A 39 3.31 -7.33 -2.84
C VAL A 39 2.95 -5.87 -3.08
N ASN A 40 3.97 -5.02 -3.18
CA ASN A 40 3.84 -3.58 -3.31
C ASN A 40 4.55 -3.05 -4.56
N PRO A 41 4.08 -1.93 -5.14
CA PRO A 41 4.82 -1.27 -6.21
C PRO A 41 6.25 -0.88 -5.84
N ALA A 42 6.50 -0.56 -4.56
CA ALA A 42 7.84 -0.29 -4.06
C ALA A 42 8.79 -1.50 -4.22
N ASP A 43 8.29 -2.73 -4.11
CA ASP A 43 9.12 -3.94 -4.21
C ASP A 43 9.74 -4.06 -5.60
N TRP A 44 8.93 -3.94 -6.66
CA TRP A 44 9.45 -4.04 -8.02
C TRP A 44 10.22 -2.77 -8.43
N LYS A 45 9.86 -1.59 -7.93
CA LYS A 45 10.64 -0.35 -8.16
C LYS A 45 12.04 -0.46 -7.57
N MET A 46 12.18 -1.00 -6.35
CA MET A 46 13.50 -1.27 -5.73
C MET A 46 14.29 -2.36 -6.46
N ARG A 47 13.60 -3.42 -6.93
CA ARG A 47 14.23 -4.49 -7.73
C ARG A 47 14.72 -3.97 -9.08
N ALA A 48 13.95 -3.11 -9.74
CA ALA A 48 14.29 -2.52 -11.04
C ALA A 48 15.28 -1.35 -10.96
N GLY A 49 15.63 -0.87 -9.76
CA GLY A 49 16.53 0.27 -9.58
C GLY A 49 15.87 1.64 -9.82
N LEU A 50 14.54 1.69 -9.87
CA LEU A 50 13.74 2.93 -10.00
C LEU A 50 13.47 3.61 -8.65
N MET A 51 13.75 2.90 -7.55
CA MET A 51 13.67 3.40 -6.19
C MET A 51 14.90 2.90 -5.41
N PRO A 52 15.49 3.71 -4.53
CA PRO A 52 16.57 3.24 -3.65
C PRO A 52 16.11 2.02 -2.84
N GLY A 53 16.88 0.94 -2.89
CA GLY A 53 16.70 -0.24 -2.05
C GLY A 53 17.76 -0.32 -0.94
N PRO A 54 17.72 -1.36 -0.09
CA PRO A 54 18.73 -1.60 0.94
C PRO A 54 20.16 -1.59 0.36
N PRO A 55 21.17 -1.11 1.09
CA PRO A 55 22.54 -1.10 0.58
C PRO A 55 23.07 -2.54 0.40
N GLY A 56 23.93 -2.71 -0.61
CA GLY A 56 24.60 -3.98 -0.88
C GLY A 56 23.72 -5.05 -1.56
N PHE A 57 24.37 -6.16 -1.90
CA PHE A 57 23.78 -7.38 -2.45
C PHE A 57 24.39 -8.60 -1.73
N PRO A 58 23.70 -9.75 -1.68
CA PRO A 58 22.33 -9.98 -2.15
C PRO A 58 21.27 -9.26 -1.30
N ARG A 59 20.13 -8.92 -1.91
CA ARG A 59 18.98 -8.29 -1.23
C ARG A 59 17.85 -9.29 -1.08
N ARG A 60 17.26 -9.40 0.12
CA ARG A 60 16.02 -10.15 0.33
C ARG A 60 14.82 -9.28 -0.03
N ALA A 61 13.90 -9.82 -0.83
CA ALA A 61 12.76 -9.10 -1.35
C ALA A 61 11.60 -8.98 -0.33
N GLY A 62 10.75 -7.97 -0.52
CA GLY A 62 9.53 -7.78 0.27
C GLY A 62 9.76 -7.18 1.65
N PHE A 63 8.73 -6.54 2.17
CA PHE A 63 8.73 -5.95 3.51
C PHE A 63 7.38 -5.97 4.22
N GLU A 64 6.25 -6.04 3.51
CA GLU A 64 4.92 -6.11 4.13
C GLU A 64 4.56 -7.56 4.47
N ILE A 65 4.25 -7.84 5.73
CA ILE A 65 3.99 -9.21 6.21
C ILE A 65 2.79 -9.31 7.15
N ALA A 66 2.19 -10.50 7.21
CA ALA A 66 1.35 -10.96 8.30
C ALA A 66 1.72 -12.41 8.65
N GLY A 67 1.71 -12.73 9.95
CA GLY A 67 2.12 -14.05 10.42
C GLY A 67 2.02 -14.20 11.93
N VAL A 68 2.64 -15.27 12.43
CA VAL A 68 2.67 -15.60 13.86
C VAL A 68 4.07 -15.40 14.38
N VAL A 69 4.23 -14.78 15.55
CA VAL A 69 5.54 -14.68 16.20
C VAL A 69 6.01 -16.08 16.58
N ASP A 70 7.19 -16.46 16.08
CA ASP A 70 7.85 -17.74 16.32
C ASP A 70 8.86 -17.64 17.47
N ALA A 71 9.66 -16.57 17.47
CA ALA A 71 10.63 -16.27 18.51
C ALA A 71 10.68 -14.77 18.78
N ALA A 72 11.11 -14.39 19.98
CA ALA A 72 11.18 -13.00 20.40
C ALA A 72 12.53 -12.71 21.06
N GLY A 73 13.08 -11.52 20.79
CA GLY A 73 14.21 -10.98 21.51
C GLY A 73 13.81 -10.61 22.95
N PRO A 74 14.79 -10.38 23.84
CA PRO A 74 14.56 -10.14 25.26
C PRO A 74 13.68 -8.92 25.55
N ASP A 75 13.76 -7.87 24.71
CA ASP A 75 13.07 -6.59 24.90
C ASP A 75 11.85 -6.45 23.97
N ALA A 76 11.49 -7.51 23.25
CA ALA A 76 10.41 -7.47 22.30
C ALA A 76 9.08 -7.11 22.98
N ARG A 77 8.19 -6.45 22.23
CA ARG A 77 6.81 -6.22 22.67
C ARG A 77 5.92 -7.45 22.51
N PHE A 78 6.05 -8.16 21.39
CA PHE A 78 5.25 -9.36 21.08
C PHE A 78 5.96 -10.64 21.53
N ARG A 79 5.19 -11.72 21.73
CA ARG A 79 5.66 -13.02 22.25
C ARG A 79 5.30 -14.14 21.29
N PRO A 80 6.01 -15.30 21.35
CA PRO A 80 5.67 -16.47 20.56
C PRO A 80 4.18 -16.83 20.67
N GLY A 81 3.54 -17.03 19.51
CA GLY A 81 2.10 -17.28 19.40
C GLY A 81 1.26 -16.05 19.05
N ASP A 82 1.77 -14.82 19.23
CA ASP A 82 1.05 -13.61 18.86
C ASP A 82 0.88 -13.53 17.33
N GLU A 83 -0.34 -13.25 16.88
CA GLU A 83 -0.61 -12.95 15.47
C GLU A 83 -0.39 -11.47 15.18
N VAL A 84 0.40 -11.17 14.14
CA VAL A 84 0.86 -9.81 13.83
C VAL A 84 0.79 -9.50 12.34
N LEU A 85 0.70 -8.20 12.03
CA LEU A 85 0.88 -7.63 10.69
C LEU A 85 1.72 -6.36 10.76
N GLY A 86 2.42 -6.03 9.67
CA GLY A 86 3.24 -4.82 9.58
C GLY A 86 4.43 -4.97 8.65
N TRP A 87 5.58 -4.45 9.09
CA TRP A 87 6.81 -4.42 8.29
C TRP A 87 7.87 -5.36 8.87
N ALA A 88 8.39 -6.23 8.02
CA ALA A 88 9.68 -6.88 8.21
C ALA A 88 10.82 -5.87 8.05
N GLN A 89 11.96 -6.13 8.70
CA GLN A 89 13.23 -5.44 8.48
C GLN A 89 13.91 -5.95 7.18
N GLY A 90 13.15 -5.89 6.08
CA GLY A 90 13.47 -6.52 4.80
C GLY A 90 13.28 -8.04 4.79
N GLY A 91 13.16 -8.62 3.60
CA GLY A 91 13.03 -10.06 3.42
C GLY A 91 11.68 -10.64 3.81
N GLY A 92 10.60 -9.87 3.64
CA GLY A 92 9.23 -10.34 3.85
C GLY A 92 8.81 -11.44 2.87
N TYR A 93 9.51 -11.63 1.74
CA TYR A 93 9.31 -12.77 0.84
C TYR A 93 10.15 -13.95 1.34
N ALA A 94 9.78 -14.50 2.49
CA ALA A 94 10.45 -15.64 3.11
C ALA A 94 9.49 -16.41 4.02
N GLU A 95 9.90 -17.57 4.52
CA GLU A 95 9.15 -18.29 5.56
C GLU A 95 9.24 -17.61 6.93
N TYR A 96 10.36 -16.93 7.23
CA TYR A 96 10.53 -16.15 8.45
C TYR A 96 11.23 -14.81 8.18
N ALA A 97 10.83 -13.78 8.91
CA ALA A 97 11.52 -12.49 8.90
C ALA A 97 11.54 -11.84 10.28
N LEU A 98 12.52 -10.96 10.51
CA LEU A 98 12.59 -10.13 11.70
C LEU A 98 11.72 -8.88 11.53
N GLY A 99 11.07 -8.43 12.61
CA GLY A 99 10.27 -7.21 12.61
C GLY A 99 10.23 -6.53 13.97
N THR A 100 10.12 -5.20 13.94
CA THR A 100 9.84 -4.36 15.14
C THR A 100 8.64 -3.44 14.91
N GLN A 101 8.30 -3.15 13.65
CA GLN A 101 7.23 -2.25 13.26
C GLN A 101 5.96 -3.05 12.94
N LEU A 102 5.35 -3.60 14.00
CA LEU A 102 4.25 -4.55 13.92
C LEU A 102 3.07 -4.11 14.80
N VAL A 103 1.87 -4.52 14.40
CA VAL A 103 0.64 -4.39 15.19
C VAL A 103 0.00 -5.76 15.38
N ALA A 104 -0.82 -5.89 16.41
CA ALA A 104 -1.60 -7.10 16.62
C ALA A 104 -2.61 -7.30 15.48
N LYS A 105 -2.71 -8.53 14.97
CA LYS A 105 -3.71 -8.91 13.99
C LYS A 105 -5.03 -9.20 14.71
N PRO A 106 -6.15 -8.56 14.32
CA PRO A 106 -7.47 -9.00 14.78
C PRO A 106 -7.72 -10.45 14.41
N ALA A 107 -8.34 -11.22 15.31
CA ALA A 107 -8.54 -12.66 15.13
C ALA A 107 -9.46 -12.97 13.94
N GLU A 108 -10.37 -12.05 13.62
CA GLU A 108 -11.38 -12.16 12.58
C GLU A 108 -10.78 -12.07 11.17
N LEU A 109 -9.62 -11.44 11.01
CA LEU A 109 -8.96 -11.32 9.72
C LEU A 109 -8.28 -12.63 9.35
N SER A 110 -8.33 -13.01 8.07
CA SER A 110 -7.38 -13.99 7.54
C SER A 110 -5.98 -13.36 7.40
N PHE A 111 -4.93 -14.19 7.32
CA PHE A 111 -3.57 -13.67 7.07
C PHE A 111 -3.44 -12.92 5.73
N PRO A 112 -4.03 -13.37 4.61
CA PRO A 112 -4.01 -12.60 3.36
C PRO A 112 -4.69 -11.23 3.46
N GLU A 113 -5.82 -11.14 4.18
CA GLU A 113 -6.46 -9.85 4.45
C GLU A 113 -5.58 -8.96 5.33
N ALA A 114 -4.99 -9.53 6.39
CA ALA A 114 -4.07 -8.80 7.27
C ALA A 114 -2.83 -8.29 6.51
N ALA A 115 -2.27 -9.07 5.58
CA ALA A 115 -1.14 -8.66 4.75
C ALA A 115 -1.49 -7.61 3.68
N ALA A 116 -2.79 -7.32 3.47
CA ALA A 116 -3.25 -6.31 2.53
C ALA A 116 -3.40 -4.90 3.12
N ILE A 117 -3.22 -4.75 4.44
CA ILE A 117 -3.54 -3.55 5.18
C ILE A 117 -2.35 -2.61 5.40
N PRO A 118 -1.16 -3.06 5.86
CA PRO A 118 -0.14 -2.17 6.43
C PRO A 118 0.26 -1.02 5.52
N VAL A 119 0.73 -1.32 4.31
CA VAL A 119 1.25 -0.31 3.38
C VAL A 119 0.11 0.56 2.86
N ALA A 120 -1.04 -0.03 2.53
CA ALA A 120 -2.18 0.70 2.01
C ALA A 120 -2.75 1.69 3.04
N ALA A 121 -3.00 1.23 4.27
CA ALA A 121 -3.49 2.06 5.37
C ALA A 121 -2.51 3.16 5.74
N ASN A 122 -1.22 2.82 5.90
CA ASN A 122 -0.20 3.81 6.20
C ASN A 122 -0.12 4.89 5.12
N THR A 123 0.01 4.48 3.85
CA THR A 123 0.16 5.41 2.72
C THR A 123 -1.06 6.32 2.59
N ALA A 124 -2.26 5.74 2.65
CA ALA A 124 -3.50 6.49 2.55
C ALA A 124 -3.66 7.48 3.70
N GLY A 125 -3.53 7.02 4.95
CA GLY A 125 -3.73 7.85 6.13
C GLY A 125 -2.76 9.01 6.21
N THR A 126 -1.46 8.75 6.02
CA THR A 126 -0.46 9.82 6.12
C THR A 126 -0.41 10.73 4.93
N GLY A 127 -0.80 10.26 3.73
CA GLY A 127 -0.97 11.16 2.59
C GLY A 127 -2.15 12.11 2.81
N LEU A 128 -3.22 11.68 3.47
CA LEU A 128 -4.32 12.57 3.87
C LEU A 128 -3.90 13.57 4.96
N ASP A 129 -2.96 13.19 5.84
CA ASP A 129 -2.37 14.11 6.83
C ASP A 129 -1.47 15.15 6.18
N GLU A 130 -0.63 14.74 5.21
CA GLU A 130 0.20 15.63 4.39
C GLU A 130 -0.66 16.65 3.62
N LEU A 131 -1.76 16.17 3.04
CA LEU A 131 -2.75 17.03 2.40
C LEU A 131 -3.53 17.89 3.39
N ALA A 132 -3.41 17.66 4.70
CA ALA A 132 -4.18 18.32 5.75
C ALA A 132 -5.69 18.38 5.43
N VAL A 133 -6.26 17.23 5.04
CA VAL A 133 -7.68 17.10 4.66
C VAL A 133 -8.58 17.29 5.87
N LYS A 134 -9.63 18.11 5.69
CA LYS A 134 -10.59 18.49 6.74
C LYS A 134 -12.02 18.13 6.35
N SER A 135 -12.90 18.12 7.36
CA SER A 135 -14.34 17.95 7.16
C SER A 135 -14.90 19.06 6.26
N GLY A 136 -15.79 18.71 5.35
CA GLY A 136 -16.42 19.63 4.41
C GLY A 136 -15.64 19.90 3.12
N GLU A 137 -14.38 19.46 3.03
CA GLU A 137 -13.57 19.59 1.82
C GLU A 137 -13.94 18.55 0.75
N THR A 138 -13.63 18.84 -0.52
CA THR A 138 -13.74 17.91 -1.64
C THR A 138 -12.37 17.40 -2.06
N VAL A 139 -12.19 16.08 -1.98
CA VAL A 139 -10.95 15.39 -2.33
C VAL A 139 -11.15 14.56 -3.61
N VAL A 140 -10.27 14.76 -4.59
CA VAL A 140 -10.22 13.90 -5.78
C VAL A 140 -9.22 12.79 -5.55
N VAL A 141 -9.63 11.54 -5.78
CA VAL A 141 -8.76 10.36 -5.68
C VAL A 141 -8.63 9.71 -7.06
N ASN A 142 -7.45 9.81 -7.66
CA ASN A 142 -7.17 9.11 -8.91
C ASN A 142 -6.82 7.64 -8.63
N GLY A 143 -7.47 6.70 -9.32
CA GLY A 143 -7.27 5.26 -9.05
C GLY A 143 -7.98 4.79 -7.77
N ALA A 144 -9.18 5.30 -7.51
CA ALA A 144 -9.97 5.10 -6.30
C ALA A 144 -10.34 3.63 -6.01
N SER A 145 -10.36 2.75 -7.02
CA SER A 145 -10.60 1.31 -6.83
C SER A 145 -9.34 0.49 -6.52
N GLY A 146 -8.14 1.11 -6.56
CA GLY A 146 -6.86 0.44 -6.35
C GLY A 146 -6.58 0.15 -4.88
N ALA A 147 -5.49 -0.59 -4.63
CA ALA A 147 -5.09 -1.03 -3.28
C ALA A 147 -4.96 0.13 -2.27
N VAL A 148 -4.33 1.24 -2.67
CA VAL A 148 -4.21 2.44 -1.81
C VAL A 148 -5.43 3.35 -1.97
N GLY A 149 -5.92 3.56 -3.20
CA GLY A 149 -7.04 4.46 -3.49
C GLY A 149 -8.30 4.12 -2.69
N ALA A 150 -8.62 2.83 -2.54
CA ALA A 150 -9.77 2.41 -1.76
C ALA A 150 -9.67 2.76 -0.27
N PHE A 151 -8.44 2.79 0.27
CA PHE A 151 -8.20 3.21 1.64
C PHE A 151 -8.29 4.74 1.76
N VAL A 152 -7.77 5.47 0.78
CA VAL A 152 -7.86 6.95 0.73
C VAL A 152 -9.33 7.38 0.73
N VAL A 153 -10.17 6.78 -0.11
CA VAL A 153 -11.61 7.08 -0.19
C VAL A 153 -12.28 6.96 1.18
N GLN A 154 -12.12 5.81 1.83
CA GLN A 154 -12.80 5.53 3.09
C GLN A 154 -12.26 6.38 4.24
N LEU A 155 -10.94 6.59 4.31
CA LEU A 155 -10.33 7.43 5.34
C LEU A 155 -10.67 8.91 5.16
N ALA A 156 -10.72 9.42 3.92
CA ALA A 156 -11.15 10.80 3.65
C ALA A 156 -12.63 10.99 4.00
N ARG A 157 -13.49 10.03 3.65
CA ARG A 157 -14.91 10.01 4.08
C ARG A 157 -15.06 10.00 5.59
N ALA A 158 -14.25 9.21 6.30
CA ALA A 158 -14.25 9.18 7.76
C ALA A 158 -13.79 10.51 8.41
N ARG A 159 -13.06 11.36 7.67
CA ARG A 159 -12.71 12.74 8.07
C ARG A 159 -13.81 13.77 7.74
N GLY A 160 -14.91 13.35 7.13
CA GLY A 160 -16.01 14.23 6.73
C GLY A 160 -15.81 14.93 5.38
N ALA A 161 -14.85 14.47 4.56
CA ALA A 161 -14.65 14.99 3.21
C ALA A 161 -15.63 14.36 2.20
N THR A 162 -15.99 15.11 1.16
CA THR A 162 -16.61 14.57 -0.05
C THR A 162 -15.49 14.00 -0.93
N VAL A 163 -15.69 12.81 -1.49
CA VAL A 163 -14.67 12.17 -2.32
C VAL A 163 -15.21 11.94 -3.73
N VAL A 164 -14.50 12.46 -4.73
CA VAL A 164 -14.70 12.13 -6.15
C VAL A 164 -13.59 11.16 -6.56
N GLY A 165 -13.96 9.94 -6.95
CA GLY A 165 -13.01 8.86 -7.24
C GLY A 165 -12.98 8.52 -8.72
N THR A 166 -11.80 8.55 -9.34
CA THR A 166 -11.64 8.02 -10.70
C THR A 166 -11.35 6.53 -10.67
N ALA A 167 -11.95 5.77 -11.58
CA ALA A 167 -11.62 4.36 -11.82
C ALA A 167 -12.00 3.96 -13.25
N SER A 168 -11.75 2.70 -13.60
CA SER A 168 -12.21 2.15 -14.88
C SER A 168 -13.74 2.09 -14.92
N ALA A 169 -14.33 2.02 -16.11
CA ALA A 169 -15.78 1.87 -16.26
C ALA A 169 -16.32 0.62 -15.52
N ALA A 170 -15.55 -0.47 -15.50
CA ALA A 170 -15.91 -1.70 -14.79
C ALA A 170 -15.90 -1.56 -13.26
N ASN A 171 -15.13 -0.62 -12.71
CA ASN A 171 -14.94 -0.47 -11.27
C ASN A 171 -15.75 0.67 -10.65
N GLN A 172 -16.68 1.29 -11.39
CA GLN A 172 -17.48 2.40 -10.88
C GLN A 172 -18.35 1.99 -9.68
N GLU A 173 -18.88 0.76 -9.67
CA GLU A 173 -19.64 0.24 -8.53
C GLU A 173 -18.75 0.05 -7.30
N VAL A 174 -17.52 -0.45 -7.48
CA VAL A 174 -16.56 -0.57 -6.36
C VAL A 174 -16.34 0.79 -5.71
N VAL A 175 -16.04 1.83 -6.50
CA VAL A 175 -15.83 3.20 -5.99
C VAL A 175 -17.08 3.73 -5.25
N ARG A 176 -18.28 3.47 -5.78
CA ARG A 176 -19.55 3.84 -5.13
C ARG A 176 -19.70 3.16 -3.77
N THR A 177 -19.46 1.85 -3.70
CA THR A 177 -19.59 1.08 -2.45
C THR A 177 -18.57 1.47 -1.37
N LEU A 178 -17.43 2.04 -1.77
CA LEU A 178 -16.43 2.62 -0.86
C LEU A 178 -16.85 4.01 -0.34
N GLY A 179 -17.90 4.61 -0.90
CA GLY A 179 -18.43 5.90 -0.48
C GLY A 179 -17.89 7.09 -1.29
N ALA A 180 -17.28 6.90 -2.45
CA ALA A 180 -16.94 8.01 -3.34
C ALA A 180 -18.02 8.23 -4.41
N VAL A 181 -18.10 9.45 -4.94
CA VAL A 181 -18.80 9.75 -6.19
C VAL A 181 -17.92 9.28 -7.34
N PRO A 182 -18.34 8.25 -8.12
CA PRO A 182 -17.47 7.61 -9.09
C PRO A 182 -17.46 8.36 -10.42
N THR A 183 -16.29 8.43 -11.07
CA THR A 183 -16.15 8.87 -12.46
C THR A 183 -15.03 8.09 -13.17
N THR A 184 -14.92 8.27 -14.49
CA THR A 184 -13.88 7.62 -15.30
C THR A 184 -12.67 8.52 -15.52
N TYR A 185 -11.47 7.93 -15.47
CA TYR A 185 -10.23 8.59 -15.90
C TYR A 185 -10.18 8.75 -17.43
N GLY A 186 -9.12 9.39 -17.95
CA GLY A 186 -8.89 9.60 -19.37
C GLY A 186 -9.36 10.96 -19.90
N PRO A 187 -9.46 11.16 -21.23
CA PRO A 187 -9.80 12.44 -21.82
C PRO A 187 -11.07 13.06 -21.22
N GLY A 188 -11.03 14.37 -20.93
CA GLY A 188 -12.14 15.11 -20.31
C GLY A 188 -12.38 14.82 -18.82
N VAL A 189 -11.43 14.19 -18.11
CA VAL A 189 -11.59 13.90 -16.68
C VAL A 189 -11.75 15.15 -15.82
N ALA A 190 -11.07 16.25 -16.16
CA ALA A 190 -11.20 17.52 -15.44
C ALA A 190 -12.65 18.05 -15.49
N ASP A 191 -13.27 18.04 -16.67
CA ASP A 191 -14.66 18.51 -16.83
C ASP A 191 -15.65 17.62 -16.07
N ARG A 192 -15.50 16.30 -16.18
CA ARG A 192 -16.33 15.35 -15.40
C ARG A 192 -16.19 15.58 -13.90
N VAL A 193 -14.98 15.84 -13.40
CA VAL A 193 -14.78 16.10 -11.98
C VAL A 193 -15.40 17.44 -11.57
N ARG A 194 -15.31 18.49 -12.39
CA ARG A 194 -15.95 19.80 -12.10
C ARG A 194 -17.47 19.68 -11.98
N GLU A 195 -18.10 18.91 -12.85
CA GLU A 195 -19.55 18.66 -12.78
C GLU A 195 -19.94 18.00 -11.46
N LEU A 196 -19.08 17.14 -10.92
CA LEU A 196 -19.30 16.43 -9.65
C LEU A 196 -18.85 17.21 -8.41
N ALA A 197 -18.02 18.24 -8.59
CA ALA A 197 -17.47 19.09 -7.54
C ALA A 197 -17.73 20.57 -7.86
N PRO A 198 -19.00 21.04 -7.86
CA PRO A 198 -19.36 22.39 -8.28
C PRO A 198 -18.81 23.49 -7.37
N HIS A 199 -18.35 23.12 -6.16
CA HIS A 199 -17.72 24.03 -5.20
C HIS A 199 -16.18 24.02 -5.27
N GLY A 200 -15.61 23.30 -6.24
CA GLY A 200 -14.17 23.19 -6.43
C GLY A 200 -13.56 21.95 -5.76
N VAL A 201 -12.26 21.78 -5.95
CA VAL A 201 -11.45 20.69 -5.41
C VAL A 201 -10.42 21.26 -4.43
N ASP A 202 -10.43 20.78 -3.19
CA ASP A 202 -9.56 21.26 -2.11
C ASP A 202 -8.23 20.49 -2.01
N ALA A 203 -8.24 19.23 -2.43
CA ALA A 203 -7.05 18.39 -2.45
C ALA A 203 -7.16 17.27 -3.50
N VAL A 204 -6.01 16.85 -4.02
CA VAL A 204 -5.91 15.73 -4.97
C VAL A 204 -4.93 14.69 -4.45
N TYR A 205 -5.38 13.44 -4.38
CA TYR A 205 -4.56 12.28 -4.07
C TYR A 205 -4.47 11.39 -5.31
N ASP A 206 -3.30 11.36 -5.94
CA ASP A 206 -3.06 10.53 -7.11
C ASP A 206 -2.41 9.18 -6.76
N CYS A 207 -3.19 8.09 -6.87
CA CYS A 207 -2.73 6.72 -6.64
C CYS A 207 -2.37 5.95 -7.91
N ALA A 208 -2.69 6.48 -9.10
CA ALA A 208 -2.53 5.75 -10.36
C ALA A 208 -1.51 6.39 -11.31
N GLY A 209 -1.30 7.70 -11.25
CA GLY A 209 -0.45 8.43 -12.18
C GLY A 209 -1.03 8.46 -13.59
N HIS A 210 -0.22 8.04 -14.56
CA HIS A 210 -0.56 8.02 -15.99
C HIS A 210 -0.91 9.40 -16.57
N GLY A 211 -0.20 10.45 -16.15
CA GLY A 211 -0.39 11.80 -16.70
C GLY A 211 -1.61 12.53 -16.13
N PHE A 212 -2.22 12.02 -15.06
CA PHE A 212 -3.34 12.67 -14.39
C PHE A 212 -2.97 14.00 -13.73
N LEU A 213 -1.68 14.25 -13.47
CA LEU A 213 -1.22 15.44 -12.74
C LEU A 213 -1.61 16.76 -13.41
N ASP A 214 -1.70 16.82 -14.75
CA ASP A 214 -2.15 18.05 -15.43
C ASP A 214 -3.61 18.38 -15.09
N ALA A 215 -4.49 17.38 -15.13
CA ALA A 215 -5.88 17.54 -14.70
C ALA A 215 -5.97 17.85 -13.20
N ALA A 216 -5.11 17.26 -12.36
CA ALA A 216 -5.06 17.54 -10.93
C ALA A 216 -4.75 19.02 -10.66
N ILE A 217 -3.73 19.57 -11.32
CA ILE A 217 -3.31 20.98 -11.20
C ILE A 217 -4.42 21.91 -11.69
N GLU A 218 -5.05 21.57 -12.81
CA GLU A 218 -6.18 22.32 -13.38
C GLU A 218 -7.40 22.34 -12.46
N LEU A 219 -7.72 21.21 -11.83
CA LEU A 219 -8.85 21.05 -10.91
C LEU A 219 -8.63 21.81 -9.60
N ARG A 220 -7.40 21.77 -9.08
CA ARG A 220 -7.02 22.46 -7.85
C ARG A 220 -6.83 23.97 -8.05
N GLY A 221 -6.40 24.38 -9.25
CA GLY A 221 -6.00 25.75 -9.55
C GLY A 221 -4.58 26.10 -9.09
N GLY A 222 -3.73 25.08 -8.88
CA GLY A 222 -2.39 25.21 -8.30
C GLY A 222 -1.77 23.83 -8.05
N THR A 223 -0.54 23.81 -7.54
CA THR A 223 0.17 22.57 -7.17
C THR A 223 0.11 22.29 -5.66
N ASP A 224 -0.42 23.22 -4.86
CA ASP A 224 -0.65 23.05 -3.44
C ASP A 224 -1.68 21.93 -3.19
N ARG A 225 -1.45 21.14 -2.14
CA ARG A 225 -2.39 20.08 -1.72
C ARG A 225 -2.71 19.09 -2.86
N ILE A 226 -1.70 18.81 -3.69
CA ILE A 226 -1.67 17.69 -4.63
C ILE A 226 -0.50 16.79 -4.23
N ILE A 227 -0.80 15.50 -4.04
CA ILE A 227 0.23 14.48 -3.88
C ILE A 227 0.03 13.35 -4.89
N THR A 228 1.13 12.71 -5.29
CA THR A 228 1.10 11.44 -6.03
C THR A 228 2.01 10.41 -5.41
N ILE A 229 1.63 9.15 -5.47
CA ILE A 229 2.48 8.00 -5.11
C ILE A 229 2.92 7.18 -6.33
N ALA A 230 2.52 7.62 -7.53
CA ALA A 230 2.59 6.82 -8.74
C ALA A 230 3.33 7.52 -9.88
N ASP A 231 3.13 8.83 -10.07
CA ASP A 231 3.61 9.55 -11.24
C ASP A 231 5.01 10.13 -11.04
N GLY A 232 5.99 9.61 -11.80
CA GLY A 232 7.38 10.07 -11.75
C GLY A 232 7.59 11.51 -12.23
N ALA A 233 6.62 12.10 -12.94
CA ALA A 233 6.69 13.49 -13.42
C ALA A 233 6.33 14.54 -12.34
N ALA A 234 6.08 14.11 -11.09
CA ALA A 234 5.66 15.00 -10.01
C ALA A 234 6.59 16.20 -9.80
N ALA A 235 7.90 15.95 -9.71
CA ALA A 235 8.90 16.99 -9.47
C ALA A 235 8.93 18.03 -10.60
N ASP A 236 8.86 17.59 -11.86
CA ASP A 236 8.86 18.46 -13.04
C ASP A 236 7.63 19.37 -13.08
N LYS A 237 6.53 18.94 -12.45
CA LYS A 237 5.27 19.68 -12.36
C LYS A 237 5.12 20.47 -11.05
N GLY A 238 6.13 20.48 -10.18
CA GLY A 238 6.05 21.13 -8.86
C GLY A 238 5.03 20.49 -7.91
N VAL A 239 4.70 19.22 -8.13
CA VAL A 239 3.80 18.40 -7.30
C VAL A 239 4.64 17.50 -6.39
N THR A 240 4.15 17.26 -5.17
CA THR A 240 4.82 16.36 -4.22
C THR A 240 4.66 14.90 -4.64
N PHE A 241 5.78 14.23 -4.90
CA PHE A 241 5.84 12.77 -4.89
C PHE A 241 5.85 12.30 -3.43
N PHE A 242 4.72 11.80 -2.95
CA PHE A 242 4.56 11.43 -1.55
C PHE A 242 5.31 10.14 -1.23
N ALA A 243 6.34 10.28 -0.43
CA ALA A 243 6.99 9.19 0.28
C ALA A 243 7.09 9.61 1.75
N ARG A 244 6.50 8.83 2.64
CA ARG A 244 6.49 9.18 4.06
C ARG A 244 7.92 9.20 4.63
N THR A 245 8.22 10.25 5.38
CA THR A 245 9.39 10.37 6.24
C THR A 245 9.04 9.98 7.69
N GLY A 246 9.98 9.41 8.45
CA GLY A 246 9.80 9.15 9.89
C GLY A 246 9.17 7.81 10.31
N GLY A 247 9.19 6.78 9.45
CA GLY A 247 8.71 5.43 9.78
C GLY A 247 7.20 5.23 9.63
N PRO A 248 6.66 4.01 9.85
CA PRO A 248 5.25 3.70 9.63
C PRO A 248 4.32 4.21 10.76
N ALA A 249 3.07 4.56 10.44
CA ALA A 249 2.02 4.95 11.39
C ALA A 249 1.31 3.69 11.84
N LEU A 250 1.89 3.03 12.83
CA LEU A 250 1.33 1.79 13.38
C LEU A 250 -0.05 2.02 13.99
N ASP A 251 -0.35 3.21 14.49
CA ASP A 251 -1.66 3.61 15.02
C ASP A 251 -2.75 3.61 13.92
N ILE A 252 -2.46 4.19 12.75
CA ILE A 252 -3.38 4.16 11.60
C ILE A 252 -3.60 2.73 11.12
N VAL A 253 -2.53 1.95 11.02
CA VAL A 253 -2.61 0.54 10.58
C VAL A 253 -3.43 -0.30 11.54
N ALA A 254 -3.18 -0.18 12.86
CA ALA A 254 -3.93 -0.90 13.88
C ALA A 254 -5.42 -0.51 13.84
N ARG A 255 -5.72 0.78 13.71
CA ARG A 255 -7.11 1.26 13.62
C ARG A 255 -7.81 0.71 12.38
N VAL A 256 -7.19 0.77 11.21
CA VAL A 256 -7.80 0.25 9.98
C VAL A 256 -7.99 -1.27 10.06
N ALA A 257 -7.02 -2.01 10.61
CA ALA A 257 -7.18 -3.45 10.82
C ALA A 257 -8.42 -3.78 11.67
N GLN A 258 -8.63 -3.04 12.76
CA GLN A 258 -9.82 -3.19 13.60
C GLN A 258 -11.12 -2.83 12.86
N LEU A 259 -11.12 -1.77 12.05
CA LEU A 259 -12.31 -1.40 11.26
C LEU A 259 -12.64 -2.44 10.18
N VAL A 260 -11.64 -3.06 9.55
CA VAL A 260 -11.86 -4.17 8.61
C VAL A 260 -12.43 -5.37 9.34
N ALA A 261 -11.88 -5.73 10.50
CA ALA A 261 -12.38 -6.82 11.33
C ALA A 261 -13.83 -6.61 11.78
N ALA A 262 -14.21 -5.36 12.08
CA ALA A 262 -15.57 -4.98 12.45
C ALA A 262 -16.54 -4.88 11.25
N GLY A 263 -16.06 -5.00 10.01
CA GLY A 263 -16.86 -4.80 8.80
C GLY A 263 -17.21 -3.34 8.50
N GLU A 264 -16.58 -2.39 9.20
CA GLU A 264 -16.76 -0.94 9.03
C GLU A 264 -15.82 -0.35 7.96
N PHE A 265 -14.87 -1.14 7.47
CA PHE A 265 -13.94 -0.78 6.41
C PHE A 265 -13.78 -1.93 5.42
N ARG A 266 -13.82 -1.62 4.13
CA ARG A 266 -13.80 -2.63 3.05
C ARG A 266 -12.46 -2.66 2.35
N LEU A 267 -11.91 -3.85 2.18
CA LEU A 267 -10.82 -4.07 1.24
C LEU A 267 -11.35 -3.97 -0.21
N PRO A 268 -10.56 -3.50 -1.19
CA PRO A 268 -11.01 -3.29 -2.57
C PRO A 268 -11.37 -4.58 -3.33
N GLY A 269 -11.11 -5.74 -2.74
CA GLY A 269 -11.39 -7.06 -3.31
C GLY A 269 -10.65 -8.14 -2.52
N ALA A 270 -10.97 -9.40 -2.84
CA ALA A 270 -10.23 -10.55 -2.30
C ALA A 270 -8.75 -10.46 -2.68
N ALA A 271 -7.88 -10.95 -1.79
CA ALA A 271 -6.45 -11.04 -2.09
C ALA A 271 -6.21 -11.98 -3.28
N ARG A 272 -5.38 -11.54 -4.23
CA ARG A 272 -4.87 -12.36 -5.33
C ARG A 272 -3.62 -13.06 -4.84
N THR A 273 -3.70 -14.37 -4.67
CA THR A 273 -2.64 -15.15 -4.02
C THR A 273 -1.72 -15.81 -5.03
N TYR A 274 -0.43 -15.77 -4.73
CA TYR A 274 0.65 -16.48 -5.42
C TYR A 274 1.44 -17.28 -4.39
N LEU A 275 2.06 -18.39 -4.78
CA LEU A 275 3.05 -19.06 -3.94
C LEU A 275 4.32 -18.21 -3.83
N LEU A 276 5.08 -18.38 -2.76
CA LEU A 276 6.35 -17.68 -2.55
C LEU A 276 7.32 -17.88 -3.72
N SER A 277 7.35 -19.10 -4.28
CA SER A 277 8.12 -19.47 -5.47
C SER A 277 7.70 -18.70 -6.73
N GLU A 278 6.52 -18.09 -6.74
CA GLU A 278 5.96 -17.32 -7.86
C GLU A 278 6.16 -15.81 -7.68
N ALA A 279 7.03 -15.36 -6.76
CA ALA A 279 7.28 -13.94 -6.50
C ALA A 279 7.60 -13.11 -7.75
N ALA A 280 8.29 -13.68 -8.74
CA ALA A 280 8.54 -13.02 -10.02
C ALA A 280 7.25 -12.80 -10.84
N ALA A 281 6.33 -13.76 -10.85
CA ALA A 281 5.03 -13.60 -11.49
C ALA A 281 4.15 -12.58 -10.75
N ALA A 282 4.16 -12.63 -9.41
CA ALA A 282 3.43 -11.68 -8.59
C ALA A 282 3.92 -10.23 -8.78
N GLN A 283 5.25 -10.01 -8.88
CA GLN A 283 5.78 -8.68 -9.21
C GLN A 283 5.45 -8.25 -10.65
N ARG A 284 5.47 -9.16 -11.63
CA ARG A 284 5.00 -8.85 -13.00
C ARG A 284 3.55 -8.38 -13.02
N ASP A 285 2.67 -9.06 -12.30
CA ASP A 285 1.27 -8.66 -12.18
C ASP A 285 1.16 -7.28 -11.49
N SER A 286 1.90 -7.06 -10.41
CA SER A 286 1.94 -5.76 -9.72
C SER A 286 2.48 -4.63 -10.59
N GLU A 287 3.39 -4.89 -11.53
CA GLU A 287 3.93 -3.90 -12.48
C GLU A 287 2.85 -3.43 -13.48
N THR A 288 1.81 -4.23 -13.74
CA THR A 288 0.73 -3.83 -14.66
C THR A 288 -0.17 -2.73 -14.08
N GLY A 289 -0.18 -2.54 -12.76
CA GLY A 289 -1.07 -1.61 -12.07
C GLY A 289 -2.57 -2.00 -12.10
N HIS A 290 -2.90 -3.19 -12.60
CA HIS A 290 -4.29 -3.65 -12.77
C HIS A 290 -4.70 -4.69 -11.73
N GLY A 291 -6.02 -4.90 -11.65
CA GLY A 291 -6.66 -5.89 -10.79
C GLY A 291 -7.19 -5.30 -9.48
N LEU A 292 -8.34 -5.81 -9.04
CA LEU A 292 -8.88 -5.52 -7.71
C LEU A 292 -8.17 -6.39 -6.67
N GLY A 293 -8.14 -5.89 -5.43
CA GLY A 293 -7.52 -6.59 -4.32
C GLY A 293 -5.99 -6.52 -4.35
N LYS A 294 -5.41 -6.79 -3.18
CA LYS A 294 -3.96 -6.85 -2.98
C LYS A 294 -3.40 -8.14 -3.57
N ILE A 295 -2.20 -8.07 -4.15
CA ILE A 295 -1.42 -9.27 -4.48
C ILE A 295 -0.67 -9.73 -3.23
N VAL A 296 -0.80 -11.01 -2.88
CA VAL A 296 -0.23 -11.60 -1.66
C VAL A 296 0.54 -12.87 -2.01
N LEU A 297 1.71 -13.05 -1.41
CA LEU A 297 2.50 -14.28 -1.47
C LEU A 297 2.23 -15.16 -0.25
N LEU A 298 2.09 -16.46 -0.49
CA LEU A 298 1.92 -17.49 0.54
C LEU A 298 3.17 -18.39 0.60
N PRO A 299 3.71 -18.72 1.78
CA PRO A 299 4.91 -19.57 1.95
C PRO A 299 4.82 -20.98 1.35
#